data_AF-A0A6M8Z953-F1
#
_entry.id   AF-A0A6M8Z953-F1
#
_cell.length_a   1.000
_cell.length_b   1.000
_cell.length_c   1.000
_cell.angle_alpha   90.00
_cell.angle_beta   90.00
_cell.angle_gamma   90.00
#
_symmetry.space_group_name_H-M   'P 1'
#
loop_
_entity.id
_entity.type
_entity.pdbx_description
1 polymer ?
#
loop_
_entity_poly.entity_id
_entity_poly.type
_entity_poly.pdbx_seq_one_letter_code
_entity_poly.pdbx_strand_id
1 'polypeptide(L)'
;MLSPKRTRFRKQHRGRLKGISSRGNRICFGRYALQTLEPAWITSRQIEAGRRAMSRNVRRGGKIWVRIFPDKPVTVRPAETRMGSGKGSPEYWVAVVKPGKILYEMGGVPENIARKAISIAASKMPIKTQFIISE
;
A
#
# COMPACT_ATOMS: atom_id res chain seq x y z
N MET A 1 -4.73 4.83 -11.82
CA MET A 1 -4.23 3.97 -10.74
C MET A 1 -2.72 3.82 -10.88
N LEU A 2 -1.97 3.66 -9.79
CA LEU A 2 -0.51 3.57 -9.82
C LEU A 2 -0.03 2.30 -10.55
N SER A 3 0.93 2.46 -11.45
CA SER A 3 1.64 1.37 -12.13
C SER A 3 3.03 1.85 -12.61
N PRO A 4 4.00 0.94 -12.79
CA PRO A 4 5.29 1.31 -13.37
C PRO A 4 5.15 1.76 -14.83
N LYS A 5 5.89 2.82 -15.22
CA LYS A 5 5.91 3.30 -16.61
C LYS A 5 6.58 2.31 -17.57
N ARG A 6 7.64 1.64 -17.10
CA ARG A 6 8.41 0.63 -17.84
C ARG A 6 8.87 -0.45 -16.86
N THR A 7 8.88 -1.71 -17.30
CA THR A 7 9.50 -2.81 -16.56
C THR A 7 10.43 -3.60 -17.48
N ARG A 8 11.58 -4.04 -16.95
CA ARG A 8 12.51 -4.91 -17.69
C ARG A 8 11.88 -6.26 -18.02
N PHE A 9 11.09 -6.79 -17.08
CA PHE A 9 10.38 -8.07 -17.23
C PHE A 9 8.88 -7.88 -17.07
N ARG A 10 8.11 -8.54 -17.93
CA ARG A 10 6.65 -8.45 -17.94
C ARG A 10 5.98 -9.35 -16.88
N LYS A 11 6.61 -10.47 -16.50
CA LYS A 11 6.07 -11.44 -15.52
C LYS A 11 7.11 -11.73 -14.44
N GLN A 12 6.69 -11.80 -13.18
CA GLN A 12 7.56 -12.10 -12.04
C GLN A 12 7.02 -13.25 -11.19
N HIS A 13 7.89 -14.05 -10.57
CA HIS A 13 7.47 -15.07 -9.60
C HIS A 13 6.80 -14.43 -8.37
N ARG A 14 5.87 -15.14 -7.73
CA ARG A 14 5.09 -14.63 -6.59
C ARG A 14 5.99 -14.29 -5.39
N GLY A 15 7.02 -15.10 -5.12
CA GLY A 15 7.90 -14.91 -3.97
C GLY A 15 7.23 -15.29 -2.65
N ARG A 16 7.80 -14.84 -1.52
CA ARG A 16 7.34 -15.16 -0.16
C ARG A 16 7.18 -13.88 0.68
N LEU A 17 6.28 -13.90 1.65
CA LEU A 17 5.96 -12.79 2.56
C LEU A 17 6.63 -12.89 3.94
N LYS A 18 7.72 -13.66 4.07
CA LYS A 18 8.36 -13.93 5.36
C LYS A 18 9.14 -12.71 5.89
N GLY A 19 9.21 -12.61 7.22
CA GLY A 19 10.03 -11.65 7.97
C GLY A 19 9.40 -10.26 8.14
N ILE A 20 10.14 -9.37 8.79
CA ILE A 20 9.75 -7.98 9.06
C ILE A 20 10.30 -7.02 7.99
N SER A 21 9.75 -5.81 7.93
CA SER A 21 10.22 -4.76 7.04
C SER A 21 11.54 -4.17 7.53
N SER A 22 12.60 -4.30 6.75
CA SER A 22 13.91 -3.68 7.03
C SER A 22 14.01 -2.23 6.56
N ARG A 23 13.16 -1.79 5.62
CA ARG A 23 13.22 -0.44 5.02
C ARG A 23 11.86 0.22 5.01
N GLY A 24 11.82 1.55 5.18
CA GLY A 24 10.57 2.30 5.19
C GLY A 24 9.67 1.94 6.36
N ASN A 25 10.30 1.67 7.51
CA ASN A 25 9.68 1.39 8.80
C ASN A 25 9.71 2.59 9.75
N ARG A 26 10.36 3.69 9.35
CA ARG A 26 10.44 4.96 10.09
C ARG A 26 9.76 6.08 9.29
N ILE A 27 9.13 7.00 10.00
CA ILE A 27 8.53 8.21 9.43
C ILE A 27 9.66 9.08 8.88
N CYS A 28 9.53 9.64 7.67
CA CYS A 28 10.57 10.53 7.12
C CYS A 28 10.07 11.90 6.64
N PHE A 29 8.78 12.06 6.36
CA PHE A 29 8.24 13.28 5.78
C PHE A 29 7.12 13.89 6.64
N GLY A 30 6.16 13.08 7.06
CA GLY A 30 5.05 13.54 7.89
C GLY A 30 5.36 13.54 9.39
N ARG A 31 4.36 13.92 10.18
CA ARG A 31 4.35 13.77 11.66
C ARG A 31 3.57 12.53 12.08
N TYR A 32 2.61 12.11 11.27
CA TYR A 32 1.72 10.98 11.56
C TYR A 32 1.85 9.93 10.46
N ALA A 33 1.75 8.66 10.81
CA ALA A 33 1.84 7.60 9.82
C ALA A 33 0.96 6.38 10.13
N LEU A 34 0.67 5.62 9.07
CA LEU A 34 0.00 4.33 9.13
C LEU A 34 1.00 3.21 8.90
N GLN A 35 1.28 2.44 9.94
CA GLN A 35 2.19 1.29 9.92
C GLN A 35 1.42 -0.02 9.78
N THR A 36 1.97 -1.00 9.08
CA THR A 36 1.38 -2.34 8.94
C THR A 36 1.81 -3.29 10.04
N LEU A 37 0.88 -4.09 10.56
CA LEU A 37 1.18 -5.13 11.55
C LEU A 37 1.26 -6.53 10.92
N GLU A 38 0.64 -6.72 9.76
CA GLU A 38 0.56 -8.00 9.05
C GLU A 38 1.16 -7.90 7.64
N PRO A 39 1.73 -9.00 7.09
CA PRO A 39 2.20 -9.02 5.72
C PRO A 39 1.03 -9.17 4.73
N ALA A 40 1.07 -8.43 3.62
CA ALA A 40 0.10 -8.61 2.53
C ALA A 40 0.61 -8.07 1.19
N TRP A 41 -0.12 -8.42 0.12
CA TRP A 41 -0.05 -7.72 -1.16
C TRP A 41 -1.14 -6.66 -1.20
N ILE A 42 -0.73 -5.39 -1.30
CA ILE A 42 -1.66 -4.27 -1.39
C ILE A 42 -1.79 -3.85 -2.86
N THR A 43 -2.99 -3.93 -3.38
CA THR A 43 -3.30 -3.54 -4.77
C THR A 43 -3.23 -2.03 -4.96
N SER A 44 -2.96 -1.58 -6.19
CA SER A 44 -3.02 -0.15 -6.52
C SER A 44 -4.41 0.48 -6.28
N ARG A 45 -5.49 -0.31 -6.34
CA ARG A 45 -6.86 0.08 -5.98
C ARG A 45 -6.98 0.41 -4.50
N GLN A 46 -6.47 -0.47 -3.63
CA GLN A 46 -6.49 -0.27 -2.18
C GLN A 46 -5.63 0.94 -1.78
N ILE A 47 -4.47 1.12 -2.41
CA ILE A 47 -3.61 2.29 -2.19
C ILE A 47 -4.38 3.59 -2.50
N GLU A 48 -5.04 3.63 -3.65
CA GLU A 48 -5.80 4.81 -4.05
C GLU A 48 -7.05 5.03 -3.18
N ALA A 49 -7.72 3.96 -2.75
CA ALA A 49 -8.86 4.02 -1.84
C ALA A 49 -8.47 4.64 -0.48
N GLY A 50 -7.34 4.21 0.09
CA GLY A 50 -6.79 4.79 1.32
C GLY A 50 -6.43 6.26 1.15
N ARG A 51 -5.69 6.60 0.09
CA ARG A 51 -5.31 7.99 -0.22
C ARG A 51 -6.52 8.91 -0.39
N ARG A 52 -7.53 8.48 -1.16
CA ARG A 52 -8.75 9.25 -1.41
C ARG A 52 -9.59 9.42 -0.14
N ALA A 53 -9.65 8.39 0.71
CA ALA A 53 -10.34 8.47 1.99
C ALA A 53 -9.71 9.50 2.93
N MET A 54 -8.37 9.51 3.05
CA MET A 54 -7.66 10.52 3.84
C MET A 54 -7.88 11.93 3.29
N SER A 55 -7.66 12.13 1.98
CA SER A 55 -7.77 13.45 1.35
C SER A 55 -9.16 14.07 1.51
N ARG A 56 -10.23 13.25 1.47
CA ARG A 56 -11.60 13.68 1.74
C ARG A 56 -11.80 14.10 3.20
N ASN A 57 -11.25 13.35 4.15
CA ASN A 57 -11.43 13.63 5.58
C ASN A 57 -10.76 14.94 6.00
N VAL A 58 -9.56 15.19 5.47
CA VAL A 58 -8.80 16.42 5.75
C VAL A 58 -9.28 17.63 4.93
N ARG A 59 -10.33 17.46 4.10
CA ARG A 59 -10.91 18.54 3.26
C ARG A 59 -9.86 19.27 2.39
N ARG A 60 -8.89 18.52 1.86
CA ARG A 60 -7.72 19.05 1.10
C ARG A 60 -6.73 19.90 1.91
N GLY A 61 -6.84 19.94 3.23
CA GLY A 61 -5.79 20.46 4.11
C GLY A 61 -4.62 19.47 4.26
N GLY A 62 -3.48 19.98 4.67
CA GLY A 62 -2.28 19.17 4.94
C GLY A 62 -1.66 18.51 3.72
N LYS A 63 -0.62 17.72 3.98
CA LYS A 63 0.11 16.96 2.96
C LYS A 63 0.09 15.49 3.30
N ILE A 64 -0.15 14.66 2.29
CA ILE A 64 -0.23 13.20 2.39
C ILE A 64 0.85 12.61 1.51
N TRP A 65 1.66 11.72 2.08
CA TRP A 65 2.66 10.94 1.34
C TRP A 65 2.21 9.50 1.27
N VAL A 66 2.27 8.93 0.07
CA VAL A 66 2.12 7.49 -0.14
C VAL A 66 3.52 6.89 -0.17
N ARG A 67 3.82 6.02 0.81
CA ARG A 67 5.17 5.46 1.02
C ARG A 67 5.41 4.13 0.31
N ILE A 68 4.35 3.54 -0.23
CA ILE A 68 4.42 2.28 -0.98
C ILE A 68 4.05 2.50 -2.45
N PHE A 69 4.66 1.72 -3.33
CA PHE A 69 4.40 1.77 -4.76
C PHE A 69 4.12 0.35 -5.29
N PRO A 70 3.08 0.15 -6.10
CA PRO A 70 2.76 -1.16 -6.65
C PRO A 70 3.62 -1.46 -7.87
N ASP A 71 4.74 -2.14 -7.65
CA ASP A 71 5.76 -2.47 -8.64
C ASP A 71 5.74 -3.94 -9.09
N LYS A 72 5.03 -4.80 -8.37
CA LYS A 72 4.97 -6.24 -8.66
C LYS A 72 3.75 -6.58 -9.53
N PRO A 73 3.93 -7.13 -10.74
CA PRO A 73 2.82 -7.56 -11.58
C PRO A 73 2.26 -8.90 -11.07
N VAL A 74 0.94 -8.99 -10.95
CA VAL A 74 0.21 -10.23 -10.65
C VAL A 74 -0.42 -10.76 -11.92
N THR A 75 -0.17 -12.04 -12.20
CA THR A 75 -0.71 -12.73 -13.37
C THR A 75 -1.90 -13.60 -13.02
N VAL A 76 -2.90 -13.61 -13.88
CA VAL A 76 -4.11 -14.41 -13.74
C VAL A 76 -4.32 -15.22 -15.02
N ARG A 77 -4.82 -16.46 -14.87
CA ARG A 77 -5.23 -17.27 -16.02
C ARG A 77 -6.70 -16.97 -16.32
N PRO A 78 -7.10 -16.95 -17.61
CA PRO A 78 -8.50 -16.79 -17.96
C PRO A 78 -9.36 -17.85 -17.26
N ALA A 79 -10.59 -17.48 -16.93
CA ALA A 79 -11.58 -18.43 -16.44
C ALA A 79 -11.77 -19.58 -17.45
N GLU A 80 -12.20 -20.74 -16.97
CA GLU A 80 -12.56 -21.89 -17.82
C GLU A 80 -11.38 -22.55 -18.58
N THR A 81 -10.13 -22.17 -18.27
CA THR A 81 -8.93 -22.80 -18.85
C THR A 81 -8.32 -23.86 -17.92
N ARG A 82 -7.77 -24.93 -18.50
CA ARG A 82 -7.06 -25.99 -17.76
C ARG A 82 -5.67 -25.54 -17.32
N MET A 83 -5.08 -26.31 -16.40
CA MET A 83 -3.68 -26.13 -16.00
C MET A 83 -2.74 -26.47 -17.17
N GLY A 84 -1.64 -25.72 -17.32
CA GLY A 84 -0.67 -25.91 -18.40
C GLY A 84 -0.47 -24.62 -19.20
N SER A 85 0.08 -24.73 -20.42
CA SER A 85 0.17 -23.64 -21.41
C SER A 85 0.91 -22.37 -20.95
N GLY A 86 1.78 -22.52 -19.94
CA GLY A 86 2.57 -21.43 -19.38
C GLY A 86 1.82 -20.53 -18.41
N LYS A 87 2.38 -19.34 -18.19
CA LYS A 87 1.92 -18.38 -17.18
C LYS A 87 0.91 -17.40 -17.76
N GLY A 88 -0.14 -17.09 -17.00
CA GLY A 88 -1.18 -16.12 -17.37
C GLY A 88 -0.69 -14.71 -17.70
N SER A 89 -1.60 -13.86 -18.15
CA SER A 89 -1.33 -12.44 -18.45
C SER A 89 -1.27 -11.62 -17.15
N PRO A 90 -0.40 -10.58 -17.08
CA PRO A 90 -0.45 -9.61 -15.98
C PRO A 90 -1.76 -8.83 -16.00
N GLU A 91 -2.47 -8.80 -14.87
CA GLU A 91 -3.77 -8.14 -14.75
C GLU A 91 -3.69 -6.87 -13.88
N TYR A 92 -3.00 -6.94 -12.75
CA TYR A 92 -2.87 -5.80 -11.85
C TYR A 92 -1.51 -5.77 -11.15
N TRP A 93 -1.25 -4.65 -10.48
CA TRP A 93 -0.01 -4.39 -9.76
C TRP A 93 -0.27 -4.36 -8.26
N VAL A 94 0.68 -4.93 -7.51
CA VAL A 94 0.65 -4.97 -6.05
C VAL A 94 1.95 -4.43 -5.47
N ALA A 95 1.84 -3.80 -4.31
CA ALA A 95 2.94 -3.51 -3.42
C ALA A 95 3.08 -4.66 -2.42
N VAL A 96 4.30 -5.19 -2.28
CA VAL A 96 4.59 -6.21 -1.27
C VAL A 96 4.87 -5.51 0.06
N VAL A 97 4.05 -5.78 1.07
CA VAL A 97 4.16 -5.17 2.38
C VAL A 97 4.42 -6.21 3.45
N LYS A 98 5.29 -5.87 4.40
CA LYS A 98 5.67 -6.69 5.55
C LYS A 98 5.40 -5.92 6.84
N PRO A 99 5.23 -6.60 7.99
CA PRO A 99 5.07 -5.96 9.28
C PRO A 99 6.14 -4.89 9.54
N GLY A 100 5.73 -3.77 10.13
CA GLY A 100 6.55 -2.60 10.42
C GLY A 100 6.69 -1.59 9.27
N LYS A 101 6.21 -1.89 8.05
CA LYS A 101 6.26 -0.96 6.91
C LYS A 101 5.27 0.19 7.11
N ILE A 102 5.67 1.40 6.72
CA ILE A 102 4.77 2.56 6.66
C ILE A 102 4.11 2.64 5.29
N LEU A 103 2.78 2.75 5.28
CA LEU A 103 1.95 2.88 4.08
C LEU A 103 1.76 4.33 3.67
N TYR A 104 1.41 5.18 4.64
CA TYR A 104 1.10 6.59 4.44
C TYR A 104 1.72 7.43 5.54
N GLU A 105 2.04 8.66 5.19
CA GLU A 105 2.39 9.71 6.15
C GLU A 105 1.51 10.93 5.92
N MET A 106 1.33 11.71 6.97
CA MET A 106 0.51 12.92 6.97
C MET A 106 1.19 14.02 7.81
N GLY A 107 1.05 15.26 7.36
CA GLY A 107 1.60 16.44 8.02
C GLY A 107 0.78 17.70 7.70
N GLY A 108 1.02 18.77 8.46
CA GLY A 108 0.28 20.03 8.30
C GLY A 108 -1.19 19.97 8.76
N VAL A 109 -1.48 19.09 9.73
CA VAL A 109 -2.81 18.89 10.33
C VAL A 109 -2.68 18.65 11.83
N PRO A 110 -3.70 18.98 12.64
CA PRO A 110 -3.73 18.61 14.04
C PRO A 110 -3.96 17.10 14.22
N GLU A 111 -3.51 16.57 15.36
CA GLU A 111 -3.51 15.13 15.64
C GLU A 111 -4.91 14.50 15.58
N ASN A 112 -5.93 15.19 16.10
CA ASN A 112 -7.31 14.71 16.10
C ASN A 112 -7.82 14.39 14.68
N ILE A 113 -7.53 15.27 13.71
CA ILE A 113 -7.86 15.10 12.30
C ILE A 113 -7.01 13.98 11.70
N ALA A 114 -5.70 13.97 11.97
CA ALA A 114 -4.79 12.96 11.46
C ALA A 114 -5.20 11.54 11.88
N ARG A 115 -5.49 11.35 13.17
CA ARG A 115 -5.92 10.07 13.77
C ARG A 115 -7.21 9.58 13.12
N LYS A 116 -8.20 10.46 12.94
CA LYS A 116 -9.46 10.12 12.26
C LYS A 116 -9.24 9.76 10.79
N ALA A 117 -8.47 10.55 10.06
CA ALA A 117 -8.19 10.30 8.64
C ALA A 117 -7.44 8.99 8.42
N ILE A 118 -6.42 8.70 9.25
CA ILE A 118 -5.64 7.48 9.17
C ILE A 118 -6.45 6.25 9.59
N SER A 119 -7.33 6.36 10.59
CA SER A 119 -8.25 5.28 10.97
C SER A 119 -9.19 4.89 9.82
N ILE A 120 -9.71 5.86 9.07
CA ILE A 120 -10.53 5.58 7.88
C ILE A 120 -9.67 4.91 6.79
N ALA A 121 -8.42 5.35 6.60
CA ALA A 121 -7.52 4.73 5.64
C ALA A 121 -7.21 3.27 6.01
N ALA A 122 -7.03 2.98 7.30
CA ALA A 122 -6.85 1.63 7.83
C ALA A 122 -8.01 0.70 7.46
N SER A 123 -9.26 1.19 7.53
CA SER A 123 -10.44 0.41 7.12
C SER A 123 -10.46 0.01 5.64
N LYS A 124 -9.65 0.66 4.78
CA LYS A 124 -9.51 0.34 3.36
C LYS A 124 -8.36 -0.63 3.07
N MET A 125 -7.55 -0.94 4.08
CA MET A 125 -6.45 -1.89 3.96
C MET A 125 -6.94 -3.30 4.31
N PRO A 126 -6.44 -4.35 3.64
CA PRO A 126 -6.82 -5.74 3.90
C PRO A 126 -6.10 -6.35 5.12
N ILE A 127 -5.48 -5.53 5.98
CA ILE A 127 -4.59 -5.96 7.05
C ILE A 127 -4.72 -5.08 8.29
N LYS A 128 -4.30 -5.62 9.44
CA LYS A 128 -4.15 -4.83 10.67
C LYS A 128 -3.04 -3.80 10.51
N THR A 129 -3.32 -2.61 11.03
CA THR A 129 -2.45 -1.46 10.95
C THR A 129 -2.46 -0.68 12.26
N GLN A 130 -1.43 0.13 12.49
CA GLN A 130 -1.24 0.93 13.68
C GLN A 130 -0.98 2.39 13.28
N PHE A 131 -1.55 3.32 14.04
CA PHE A 131 -1.22 4.73 13.94
C PHE A 131 0.03 5.03 14.77
N ILE A 132 0.99 5.72 14.18
CA ILE A 132 2.23 6.13 14.84
C ILE A 132 2.44 7.64 14.67
N ILE A 133 3.07 8.26 15.66
CA ILE A 133 3.45 9.67 15.67
C ILE A 133 4.97 9.73 15.66
N SER A 134 5.56 10.70 14.96
CA SER A 134 6.98 11.02 15.13
C SER A 134 7.17 11.61 16.52
N GLU A 135 8.10 11.04 17.28
CA GLU A 135 8.65 11.73 18.46
C GLU A 135 9.23 13.09 18.07
#